data_AF-A0A933R8R7-F1
#
_entry.id   AF-A0A933R8R7-F1
#
_cell.length_a   1.000
_cell.length_b   1.000
_cell.length_c   1.000
_cell.angle_alpha   90.00
_cell.angle_beta   90.00
_cell.angle_gamma   90.00
#
_symmetry.space_group_name_H-M   'P 1'
#
loop_
_entity.id
_entity.type
_entity.pdbx_description
1 polymer ?
#
loop_
_entity_poly.entity_id
_entity_poly.type
_entity_poly.pdbx_seq_one_letter_code
_entity_poly.pdbx_strand_id
1 'polypeptide(L)' 'MFRSLLMIVAVTTTVVACGSADNGAAPSTTAVNLAVPEALRFTAPLVGGGEFDGSVVAGRPVAFWFWAPT' A
#
# COMPACT_ATOMS: atom_id res chain seq x y z
N MET A 1 6.64 -36.19 48.11
CA MET A 1 5.21 -36.56 48.09
C MET A 1 4.65 -36.23 46.72
N PHE A 2 4.08 -37.24 46.09
CA PHE A 2 3.25 -37.32 44.89
C PHE A 2 2.63 -36.06 44.28
N ARG A 3 2.50 -36.15 42.94
CA ARG A 3 1.59 -35.44 42.00
C ARG A 3 2.30 -34.32 41.24
N SER A 4 2.76 -34.48 39.99
CA SER A 4 2.07 -35.05 38.83
C SER A 4 0.60 -34.68 38.79
N LEU A 5 0.29 -33.49 38.26
CA LEU A 5 -0.74 -33.29 37.24
C LEU A 5 -0.73 -31.83 36.76
N LEU A 6 -0.66 -31.63 35.45
CA LEU A 6 -1.27 -30.53 34.69
C LEU A 6 -0.77 -29.09 34.91
N MET A 7 0.00 -28.58 33.95
CA MET A 7 -0.29 -27.32 33.26
C MET A 7 0.73 -27.17 32.12
N ILE A 8 0.37 -27.67 30.93
CA ILE A 8 -0.13 -26.83 29.83
C ILE A 8 0.93 -25.82 29.39
N VAL A 9 1.62 -26.23 28.34
CA VAL A 9 2.37 -25.39 27.40
C VAL A 9 1.56 -24.15 27.05
N ALA A 10 2.18 -22.98 27.19
CA ALA A 10 2.08 -21.91 26.19
C ALA A 10 3.17 -20.88 26.51
N VAL A 11 4.33 -21.01 25.87
CA VAL A 11 5.30 -19.93 25.74
C VAL A 11 4.55 -18.78 25.08
N THR A 12 4.14 -17.81 25.90
CA THR A 12 3.40 -16.64 25.46
C THR A 12 4.43 -15.63 25.01
N THR A 13 4.88 -15.74 23.77
CA THR A 13 5.59 -14.65 23.09
C THR A 13 4.57 -13.52 22.89
N THR A 14 4.55 -12.59 23.83
CA THR A 14 3.77 -11.35 23.71
C THR A 14 4.43 -10.48 22.65
N VAL A 15 3.93 -10.55 21.42
CA VAL A 15 4.23 -9.52 20.41
C VAL A 15 3.52 -8.25 20.86
N VAL A 16 4.27 -7.28 21.40
CA VAL A 16 3.79 -5.92 21.57
C VAL A 16 3.70 -5.29 20.18
N ALA A 17 2.57 -5.52 19.51
CA ALA A 17 2.20 -4.78 18.32
C ALA A 17 1.64 -3.42 18.77
N CYS A 18 2.51 -2.43 18.94
CA CYS A 18 2.07 -1.04 18.94
C CYS A 18 1.92 -0.62 17.48
N GLY A 19 0.76 -0.91 16.90
CA GLY A 19 0.37 -0.48 15.58
C GLY A 19 -1.14 -0.35 15.57
N SER A 20 -1.63 0.89 15.62
CA SER A 20 -3.04 1.22 15.53
C SER A 20 -3.65 0.48 14.34
N ALA A 21 -4.74 -0.24 14.58
CA ALA A 21 -5.50 -0.88 13.52
C ALA A 21 -6.18 0.19 12.67
N ASP A 22 -5.49 0.67 11.63
CA ASP A 22 -6.15 1.24 10.47
C ASP A 22 -6.93 0.10 9.82
N ASN A 23 -8.23 0.05 10.10
CA ASN A 23 -9.19 -0.76 9.35
C ASN A 23 -9.28 -0.18 7.93
N GLY A 24 -8.25 -0.44 7.13
CA GLY A 24 -8.20 -0.10 5.71
C GLY A 24 -9.22 -0.94 4.97
N ALA A 25 -10.47 -0.49 4.98
CA ALA A 25 -11.47 -0.95 4.03
C ALA A 25 -10.85 -0.79 2.65
N ALA A 26 -10.67 -1.90 1.93
CA ALA A 26 -10.21 -1.86 0.56
C ALA A 26 -11.14 -0.90 -0.21
N PRO A 27 -10.61 0.11 -0.92
CA PRO A 27 -11.46 0.99 -1.68
C PRO A 27 -12.24 0.13 -2.67
N SER A 28 -13.56 0.09 -2.52
CA SER A 28 -14.44 -0.56 -3.48
C SER A 28 -14.38 0.27 -4.76
N THR A 29 -13.61 -0.21 -5.74
CA THR A 29 -13.43 0.47 -7.01
C THR A 29 -14.71 0.32 -7.83
N THR A 30 -15.73 1.11 -7.52
CA THR A 30 -16.74 1.45 -8.51
C THR A 30 -15.99 2.08 -9.66
N ALA A 31 -15.93 1.38 -10.80
CA ALA A 31 -15.31 1.86 -12.02
C ALA A 31 -16.13 3.04 -12.56
N VAL A 32 -15.96 4.20 -11.94
CA VAL A 32 -16.37 5.47 -12.52
C VAL A 32 -15.47 5.64 -13.74
N ASN A 33 -16.07 5.78 -14.93
CA ASN A 33 -15.36 6.21 -16.12
C ASN A 33 -14.92 7.66 -15.89
N LEU A 34 -13.86 7.83 -15.10
CA LEU A 34 -13.26 9.11 -14.79
C LEU A 34 -12.56 9.54 -16.07
N ALA A 35 -13.13 10.52 -16.77
CA ALA A 35 -12.43 11.19 -17.85
C ALA A 35 -11.03 11.56 -17.35
N VAL A 36 -9.99 11.18 -18.10
CA VAL A 36 -8.60 11.41 -17.70
C VAL A 36 -8.41 12.92 -17.51
N PRO A 37 -8.05 13.38 -16.29
CA PRO A 37 -7.77 14.78 -16.02
C PRO A 37 -6.68 15.32 -16.94
N GLU A 38 -6.76 16.58 -17.35
CA GLU A 38 -5.76 17.19 -18.24
C GLU A 38 -4.34 17.04 -17.71
N ALA A 39 -4.15 17.18 -16.40
CA ALA A 39 -2.85 17.01 -15.74
C ALA A 39 -2.23 15.60 -15.87
N LEU A 40 -3.03 14.58 -16.22
CA LEU A 40 -2.57 13.20 -16.45
C LEU A 40 -2.41 12.87 -17.93
N ARG A 41 -2.70 13.81 -18.85
CA ARG A 41 -2.56 13.61 -20.31
C ARG A 41 -1.15 13.93 -20.78
N PHE A 42 -0.16 13.30 -20.17
CA PHE A 42 1.23 13.41 -20.58
C PHE A 42 1.81 12.02 -20.79
N THR A 43 2.83 11.97 -21.63
CA THR A 43 3.75 10.84 -21.67
C THR A 43 5.15 11.32 -21.34
N ALA A 44 5.95 10.45 -20.74
CA ALA A 44 7.33 10.73 -20.42
C ALA A 44 8.19 9.47 -20.51
N PRO A 45 9.43 9.57 -21.00
CA PRO A 45 10.33 8.44 -21.05
C PRO A 45 10.74 8.01 -19.63
N LEU A 46 10.81 6.70 -19.41
CA LEU A 46 11.26 6.13 -18.15
C LEU A 46 12.80 6.00 -18.13
N VAL A 47 13.38 6.14 -16.93
CA VAL A 47 14.78 5.78 -16.71
C VAL A 47 14.95 4.28 -16.93
N GLY A 48 15.86 3.89 -17.82
CA GLY A 48 16.02 2.50 -18.23
C GLY A 48 15.22 2.10 -19.48
N GLY A 49 14.47 3.04 -20.07
CA GLY A 49 13.74 2.84 -21.31
C GLY A 49 12.24 2.59 -21.12
N GLY A 50 11.49 2.71 -22.22
CA GLY A 50 10.03 2.71 -22.21
C GLY A 50 9.42 4.09 -21.97
N GLU A 51 8.10 4.13 -21.94
CA GLU A 51 7.28 5.33 -21.77
C GLU A 51 6.32 5.13 -20.60
N PHE A 52 6.12 6.19 -19.83
CA PHE A 52 5.06 6.31 -18.84
C PHE A 52 3.94 7.16 -19.42
N ASP A 53 2.72 6.60 -19.47
CA ASP A 53 1.49 7.33 -19.81
C ASP A 53 0.76 7.69 -18.51
N GLY A 54 0.55 8.99 -18.26
CA GLY A 54 -0.09 9.47 -17.04
C GLY A 54 -1.54 9.00 -16.84
N SER A 55 -2.25 8.58 -17.90
CA SER A 55 -3.62 8.08 -17.81
C SER A 55 -3.74 6.80 -16.97
N VAL A 56 -2.68 5.99 -16.87
CA VAL A 56 -2.69 4.71 -16.14
C VAL A 56 -2.86 4.87 -14.62
N VAL A 57 -2.71 6.09 -14.11
CA VAL A 57 -2.92 6.41 -12.68
C VAL A 57 -4.18 7.22 -12.41
N ALA A 58 -5.05 7.42 -13.41
CA ALA A 58 -6.31 8.10 -13.21
C ALA A 58 -7.17 7.41 -12.14
N GLY A 59 -7.74 8.20 -11.22
CA GLY A 59 -8.56 7.70 -10.12
C GLY A 59 -7.80 7.05 -8.96
N ARG A 60 -6.46 7.09 -8.95
CA ARG A 60 -5.62 6.53 -7.89
C ARG A 60 -4.94 7.65 -7.07
N PRO A 61 -4.79 7.49 -5.75
CA PRO A 61 -3.98 8.41 -4.96
C PRO A 61 -2.51 8.22 -5.34
N VAL A 62 -1.92 9.20 -6.03
CA VAL A 62 -0.52 9.18 -6.50
C VAL A 62 0.14 10.52 -6.22
N ALA A 63 1.38 10.49 -5.75
CA ALA A 63 2.23 11.67 -5.59
C ALA A 63 3.35 11.65 -6.64
N PHE A 64 3.45 12.72 -7.44
CA PHE A 64 4.56 12.92 -8.36
C PHE A 64 5.64 13.77 -7.67
N TRP A 65 6.86 13.23 -7.58
CA TRP A 65 8.00 13.91 -6.99
C TRP A 65 9.05 14.20 -8.06
N PHE A 66 9.16 15.46 -8.45
CA PHE A 66 10.12 15.92 -9.43
C PHE A 66 11.40 16.34 -8.73
N TRP A 67 12.52 15.74 -9.12
CA TRP A 67 13.84 16.07 -8.60
C TRP A 67 14.89 15.89 -9.70
N ALA A 68 16.00 16.62 -9.60
CA ALA A 68 17.14 16.50 -10.51
C ALA A 68 18.44 16.68 -9.69
N PRO A 69 19.39 15.74 -9.76
CA PRO A 69 20.72 15.94 -9.19
C PRO A 69 21.54 16.88 -10.09
N THR A 70 22.27 17.80 -9.48
CA THR A 70 23.19 18.74 -10.16
C THR A 70 24.54 18.11 -10.45
#